data_AF-A0A3S3QMI7-F1
#
_entry.id   AF-A0A3S3QMI7-F1
#
_cell.length_a   1.000
_cell.length_b   1.000
_cell.length_c   1.000
_cell.angle_alpha   90.00
_cell.angle_beta   90.00
_cell.angle_gamma   90.00
#
_symmetry.space_group_name_H-M   'P 1'
#
loop_
_entity.id
_entity.type
_entity.pdbx_description
1 polymer ?
#
loop_
_entity_poly.entity_id
_entity_poly.type
_entity_poly.pdbx_seq_one_letter_code
_entity_poly.pdbx_strand_id
1 'polypeptide(L)'
;MNVHMMLVNCTTCHTPLQLPSGAKSIRCAICHAITHVADPCGLPPGPIPATPGPPPSPHGRKKAVICGISYRYSRHELKGCLNDAKCMKYLLINRFHFPESSIIMLTGI
;
A
#
# COMPACT_ATOMS: atom_id res chain seq x y z
N MET A 1 -37.65 4.40 -12.57
CA MET A 1 -36.36 5.06 -12.31
C MET A 1 -35.30 4.26 -13.06
N ASN A 2 -34.92 4.68 -14.27
CA ASN A 2 -33.92 3.95 -15.05
C ASN A 2 -32.53 4.30 -14.54
N VAL A 3 -31.81 3.31 -14.02
CA VAL A 3 -30.41 3.46 -13.60
C VAL A 3 -29.54 3.24 -14.85
N HIS A 4 -28.88 4.28 -15.33
CA HIS A 4 -27.96 4.15 -16.46
C HIS A 4 -26.68 3.45 -15.99
N MET A 5 -26.29 2.38 -16.68
CA MET A 5 -25.10 1.58 -16.37
C MET A 5 -23.95 2.01 -17.29
N MET A 6 -22.74 2.18 -16.74
CA MET A 6 -21.52 2.39 -17.54
C MET A 6 -20.52 1.26 -17.31
N LEU A 7 -19.64 1.05 -18.30
CA LEU A 7 -18.59 0.05 -18.26
C LEU A 7 -17.25 0.73 -18.01
N VAL A 8 -16.51 0.27 -17.00
CA VAL A 8 -15.16 0.76 -16.67
C VAL A 8 -14.23 -0.44 -16.54
N ASN A 9 -13.06 -0.38 -17.17
CA ASN A 9 -12.08 -1.47 -17.07
C ASN A 9 -11.32 -1.37 -15.75
N CYS A 10 -11.14 -2.51 -15.08
CA CYS A 10 -10.29 -2.58 -13.90
C CYS A 10 -8.86 -2.11 -14.21
N THR A 11 -8.30 -1.25 -13.36
CA THR A 11 -6.94 -0.71 -13.49
C THR A 11 -5.82 -1.75 -13.39
N THR A 12 -6.13 -2.99 -12.99
CA THR A 12 -5.13 -4.04 -12.74
C THR A 12 -5.31 -5.22 -13.67
N CYS A 13 -6.49 -5.82 -13.75
CA CYS A 13 -6.74 -7.00 -14.59
C CYS A 13 -7.51 -6.70 -15.88
N HIS A 14 -7.81 -5.41 -16.16
CA HIS A 14 -8.53 -4.93 -17.34
C HIS A 14 -9.92 -5.53 -17.57
N THR A 15 -10.43 -6.33 -16.64
CA THR A 15 -11.79 -6.89 -16.70
C THR A 15 -12.81 -5.75 -16.72
N PRO A 16 -13.81 -5.80 -17.61
CA PRO A 16 -14.88 -4.80 -17.64
C PRO A 16 -15.76 -4.91 -16.40
N LEU A 17 -16.05 -3.79 -15.76
CA LEU A 17 -16.88 -3.68 -14.56
C LEU A 17 -18.09 -2.81 -14.87
N GLN A 18 -19.30 -3.29 -14.51
CA GLN A 18 -20.53 -2.51 -14.63
C GLN A 18 -20.80 -1.75 -13.33
N LEU A 19 -21.14 -0.47 -13.47
CA LEU A 19 -21.46 0.40 -12.34
C LEU A 19 -22.56 1.40 -12.72
N PRO A 20 -23.46 1.77 -11.79
CA PRO A 20 -24.37 2.90 -12.01
C PRO A 20 -23.62 4.19 -12.34
N SER A 21 -24.12 4.95 -13.30
CA SER A 21 -23.67 6.31 -13.58
C SER A 21 -23.75 7.16 -12.31
N GLY A 22 -22.63 7.71 -11.87
CA GLY A 22 -22.53 8.54 -10.67
C GLY A 22 -21.77 7.90 -9.49
N ALA A 23 -21.46 6.61 -9.55
CA ALA A 23 -20.59 6.01 -8.55
C ALA A 23 -19.12 6.37 -8.82
N LYS A 24 -18.42 6.77 -7.75
CA LYS A 24 -17.06 7.33 -7.78
C LYS A 24 -15.95 6.28 -7.85
N SER A 25 -16.27 5.04 -7.49
CA SER A 25 -15.32 3.94 -7.45
C SER A 25 -16.02 2.59 -7.48
N ILE A 26 -15.32 1.57 -7.97
CA ILE A 26 -15.77 0.17 -7.97
C ILE A 26 -14.62 -0.76 -7.56
N ARG A 27 -14.95 -1.83 -6.81
CA ARG A 27 -14.00 -2.91 -6.48
C ARG A 27 -14.15 -4.04 -7.48
N CYS A 28 -13.03 -4.49 -8.06
CA CYS A 28 -13.03 -5.62 -8.96
C CYS A 28 -13.29 -6.94 -8.21
N ALA A 29 -14.24 -7.75 -8.70
CA ALA A 29 -14.53 -9.07 -8.13
C ALA A 29 -13.41 -10.11 -8.38
N ILE A 30 -12.52 -9.86 -9.35
CA ILE A 30 -11.46 -10.81 -9.74
C ILE A 30 -10.17 -10.55 -8.96
N CYS A 31 -9.66 -9.32 -8.97
CA CYS A 31 -8.36 -8.98 -8.37
C CYS A 31 -8.46 -8.11 -7.11
N HIS A 32 -9.67 -7.74 -6.70
CA HIS A 32 -9.96 -6.89 -5.53
C HIS A 32 -9.38 -5.47 -5.59
N ALA A 33 -8.79 -5.06 -6.73
CA ALA A 33 -8.35 -3.69 -6.94
C ALA A 33 -9.53 -2.71 -6.96
N ILE A 34 -9.31 -1.52 -6.42
CA ILE A 34 -10.26 -0.41 -6.44
C ILE A 34 -9.95 0.47 -7.65
N THR A 35 -10.93 0.66 -8.52
CA THR A 35 -10.84 1.54 -9.69
C THR A 35 -11.70 2.78 -9.44
N HIS A 36 -11.07 3.96 -9.50
CA HIS A 36 -11.77 5.25 -9.40
C HIS A 36 -12.30 5.65 -10.77
N VAL A 37 -13.56 6.07 -10.83
CA VAL A 37 -14.18 6.57 -12.05
C VAL A 37 -13.82 8.05 -12.17
N ALA A 38 -13.23 8.45 -13.30
CA ALA A 38 -12.95 9.85 -13.56
C ALA A 38 -14.27 10.64 -13.63
N ASP A 39 -14.33 11.75 -12.90
CA ASP A 39 -15.49 12.65 -12.93
C ASP A 39 -15.50 13.40 -14.28
N PRO A 40 -16.62 13.40 -15.05
CA PRO A 40 -16.70 14.14 -16.30
C PRO A 40 -16.61 15.66 -16.15
N CYS A 41 -16.62 16.21 -14.92
CA CYS A 41 -16.32 17.63 -14.63
C CYS A 41 -14.82 17.93 -14.39
N GLY A 42 -13.92 17.19 -15.04
CA GLY A 42 -12.49 17.51 -15.10
C GLY A 42 -12.17 18.37 -16.31
N LEU A 43 -12.46 19.68 -16.26
CA LEU A 43 -11.78 20.64 -17.14
C LEU A 43 -10.26 20.37 -17.05
N PRO A 44 -9.52 20.34 -18.18
CA PRO A 44 -8.08 20.22 -18.11
C PRO A 44 -7.56 21.38 -17.26
N PRO A 45 -6.66 21.14 -16.29
CA PRO A 45 -5.92 22.25 -15.71
C PRO A 45 -5.23 22.92 -16.89
N GLY A 46 -5.44 24.24 -17.09
CA GLY A 46 -4.53 25.03 -17.92
C GLY A 46 -3.08 24.71 -17.51
N PRO A 47 -2.09 24.85 -18.40
CA PRO A 47 -0.73 24.35 -18.17
C PRO A 47 -0.13 24.93 -16.88
N ILE A 48 -0.32 24.22 -15.77
CA ILE A 48 0.41 24.43 -14.53
C ILE A 48 1.83 23.97 -14.89
N PRO A 49 2.88 24.78 -14.66
CA PRO A 49 4.24 24.29 -14.76
C PRO A 49 4.32 23.07 -13.84
N ALA A 50 4.40 21.87 -14.42
CA ALA A 50 4.53 20.65 -13.67
C ALA A 50 5.89 20.72 -12.95
N THR A 51 5.90 21.24 -11.73
CA THR A 51 7.02 21.03 -10.82
C THR A 51 7.26 19.53 -10.80
N PRO A 52 8.44 19.04 -11.21
CA PRO A 52 8.72 17.62 -11.19
C PRO A 52 8.39 17.09 -9.81
N GLY A 53 7.44 16.16 -9.73
CA GLY A 53 7.13 15.50 -8.47
C GLY A 53 8.41 14.91 -7.87
N PRO A 54 8.49 14.75 -6.54
CA PRO A 54 9.64 14.10 -5.93
C PRO A 54 9.92 12.78 -6.66
N PRO A 55 11.20 12.44 -6.91
CA PRO A 55 11.53 11.18 -7.54
C PRO A 55 10.89 10.03 -6.76
N PRO A 56 10.42 8.97 -7.45
CA PRO A 56 9.80 7.83 -6.77
C PRO A 56 10.75 7.32 -5.69
N SER A 57 10.24 7.18 -4.46
CA SER A 57 11.00 6.67 -3.33
C SER A 57 11.66 5.35 -3.73
N PRO A 58 13.00 5.20 -3.57
CA PRO A 58 13.71 3.97 -3.93
C PRO A 58 13.18 2.75 -3.18
N HIS A 59 12.52 2.97 -2.05
CA HIS A 59 11.94 1.95 -1.18
C HIS A 59 10.47 1.63 -1.51
N GLY A 60 9.90 2.22 -2.56
CA GLY A 60 8.49 2.07 -2.92
C GLY A 60 7.54 2.54 -1.80
N ARG A 61 6.33 2.00 -1.79
CA ARG A 61 5.26 2.33 -0.82
C ARG A 61 5.30 1.50 0.46
N LYS A 62 6.02 0.38 0.47
CA LYS A 62 6.07 -0.57 1.59
C LYS A 62 7.30 -0.31 2.44
N LYS A 63 7.11 0.19 3.66
CA LYS A 63 8.18 0.54 4.61
C LYS A 63 7.80 0.02 5.99
N ALA A 64 8.78 -0.42 6.78
CA ALA A 64 8.52 -0.92 8.13
C ALA A 64 9.66 -0.55 9.08
N VAL A 65 9.30 -0.37 10.35
CA VAL A 65 10.22 -0.32 11.47
C VAL A 65 9.86 -1.46 12.41
N ILE A 66 10.85 -2.25 12.80
CA ILE A 66 10.69 -3.37 13.72
C ILE A 66 11.55 -3.08 14.95
N CYS A 67 10.94 -3.18 16.13
CA CYS A 67 11.65 -3.02 17.39
C CYS A 67 11.67 -4.33 18.16
N GLY A 68 12.82 -4.68 18.74
CA GLY A 68 12.97 -5.80 19.67
C GLY A 68 13.90 -5.38 20.80
N ILE A 69 13.37 -5.29 22.03
CA ILE A 69 14.14 -4.94 23.22
C ILE A 69 14.08 -6.12 24.19
N SER A 70 15.23 -6.64 24.58
CA SER A 70 15.32 -7.73 25.56
C SER A 70 15.60 -7.26 26.99
N TYR A 71 15.98 -6.00 27.19
CA TYR A 71 16.29 -5.43 28.52
C TYR A 71 17.22 -6.32 29.36
N ARG A 72 18.22 -6.94 28.73
CA ARG A 72 19.21 -7.80 29.36
C ARG A 72 19.87 -7.06 30.51
N TYR A 73 20.18 -7.83 31.56
CA TYR A 73 20.79 -7.30 32.79
C TYR A 73 19.88 -6.33 33.58
N SER A 74 18.58 -6.30 33.26
CA SER A 74 17.58 -5.60 34.05
C SER A 74 16.66 -6.58 34.77
N ARG A 75 15.94 -6.07 35.77
CA ARG A 75 14.89 -6.81 36.49
C ARG A 75 13.71 -7.28 35.60
N HIS A 76 13.58 -6.73 34.39
CA HIS A 76 12.49 -7.03 33.45
C HIS A 76 13.02 -7.65 32.14
N GLU A 77 14.09 -8.43 32.22
CA GLU A 77 14.66 -9.09 31.05
C GLU A 77 13.63 -9.98 30.34
N LEU A 78 13.51 -9.78 29.03
CA LEU A 78 12.59 -10.51 28.15
C LEU A 78 13.39 -11.44 27.23
N LYS A 79 13.03 -12.72 27.27
CA LYS A 79 13.53 -13.72 26.33
C LYS A 79 12.65 -13.75 25.09
N GLY A 80 13.27 -13.94 23.92
CA GLY A 80 12.55 -14.15 22.66
C GLY A 80 12.25 -12.89 21.85
N CYS A 81 12.17 -11.69 22.45
CA CYS A 81 11.79 -10.47 21.71
C CYS A 81 12.66 -10.15 20.49
N LEU A 82 13.98 -10.41 20.56
CA LEU A 82 14.87 -10.26 19.41
C LEU A 82 14.62 -11.31 18.32
N ASN A 83 14.22 -12.51 18.70
CA ASN A 83 13.82 -13.55 17.75
C ASN A 83 12.50 -13.16 17.06
N ASP A 84 11.53 -12.67 17.82
CA ASP A 84 10.25 -12.22 17.27
C ASP A 84 10.45 -11.10 16.25
N ALA A 85 11.32 -10.13 16.55
CA ALA A 85 11.70 -9.09 15.60
C ALA A 85 12.30 -9.65 14.30
N LYS A 86 13.17 -10.67 14.39
CA LYS A 86 13.74 -11.33 13.21
C LYS A 86 12.68 -12.10 12.41
N CYS A 87 11.80 -12.82 13.10
CA CYS A 87 10.67 -13.51 12.48
C CYS A 87 9.74 -12.53 11.75
N MET A 88 9.48 -11.36 12.33
CA MET A 88 8.70 -10.30 11.67
C MET A 88 9.40 -9.77 10.42
N LYS A 89 10.73 -9.54 10.46
CA LYS A 89 11.48 -9.14 9.26
C LYS A 89 11.37 -10.21 8.17
N TYR A 90 11.55 -11.48 8.53
CA TYR A 90 11.43 -12.61 7.61
C TYR A 90 10.04 -12.68 6.97
N LEU A 91 8.98 -12.52 7.77
CA LEU A 91 7.60 -12.53 7.29
C LEU A 91 7.34 -11.39 6.29
N LEU A 92 7.79 -10.17 6.60
CA LEU A 92 7.60 -9.00 5.75
C LEU A 92 8.30 -9.14 4.40
N ILE A 93 9.51 -9.69 4.37
CA ILE A 93 10.27 -9.89 3.14
C ILE A 93 9.65 -11.02 2.31
N ASN A 94 9.50 -12.20 2.90
CA ASN A 94 9.19 -13.41 2.12
C ASN A 94 7.72 -13.54 1.77
N ARG A 95 6.81 -13.11 2.65
CA ARG A 95 5.36 -13.25 2.44
C ARG A 95 4.72 -11.98 1.91
N PHE A 96 5.15 -10.83 2.41
CA PHE A 96 4.54 -9.54 2.02
C PHE A 96 5.36 -8.77 0.99
N HIS A 97 6.50 -9.32 0.56
CA HIS A 97 7.36 -8.77 -0.47
C HIS A 97 7.74 -7.30 -0.20
N PHE A 98 8.14 -7.02 1.05
CA PHE A 98 8.81 -5.78 1.38
C PHE A 98 10.25 -5.85 0.86
N PRO A 99 10.76 -4.79 0.19
CA PRO A 99 12.18 -4.73 -0.12
C PRO A 99 12.95 -4.62 1.19
N GLU A 100 14.01 -5.42 1.35
CA GLU A 100 14.76 -5.45 2.61
C GLU A 100 15.33 -4.07 2.99
N SER A 101 15.74 -3.29 2.00
CA SER A 101 16.25 -1.93 2.18
C SER A 101 15.22 -0.95 2.78
N SER A 102 13.92 -1.29 2.79
CA SER A 102 12.86 -0.47 3.37
C SER A 102 12.44 -0.87 4.79
N ILE A 103 13.15 -1.83 5.39
CA ILE A 103 12.88 -2.32 6.75
C ILE A 103 14.02 -1.91 7.67
N ILE A 104 13.72 -1.12 8.70
CA ILE A 104 14.68 -0.74 9.74
C ILE A 104 14.42 -1.61 10.97
N MET A 105 15.48 -2.23 11.51
CA MET A 105 15.43 -2.95 12.78
C MET A 105 16.11 -2.14 13.88
N LEU A 106 15.38 -1.88 14.96
CA LEU A 106 15.89 -1.26 16.18
C LEU A 106 15.95 -2.34 17.27
N THR A 107 17.14 -2.83 17.56
CA THR A 107 17.34 -3.90 18.55
C THR A 107 18.10 -3.40 19.75
N GLY A 108 17.53 -3.60 20.93
CA GLY A 108 18.17 -3.32 22.22
C GLY A 108 18.40 -4.62 22.96
N ILE A 109 19.60 -4.80 23.52
CA ILE A 109 19.89 -5.95 24.36
C ILE A 109 19.25 -5.80 25.72
#